data_AF-A0A2T7GAW3-F1
#
_entry.id   AF-A0A2T7GAW3-F1
#
_cell.length_a   1.000
_cell.length_b   1.000
_cell.length_c   1.000
_cell.angle_alpha   90.00
_cell.angle_beta   90.00
_cell.angle_gamma   90.00
#
_symmetry.space_group_name_H-M   'P 1'
#
loop_
_entity.id
_entity.type
_entity.pdbx_description
1 polymer ?
#
loop_
_entity_poly.entity_id
_entity_poly.type
_entity_poly.pdbx_seq_one_letter_code
_entity_poly.pdbx_strand_id
1 'polypeptide(L)'
;MKQFVIYRRVSTADQGRSGLGLEAQSRDIDLFLNNYAEVPFEVLGRFVDIQSGKDGDRPELGKALDLCRKTGAELLVAKLDRLSRKVSFIALLMDDAKLKLRVASMPNADKFQLHIYAALAEQERDFISLRTKAALAEAKARGQKLGGLRDKTGKRNAAIQQNALAFAQKVAPIVQPLRASGTTLKGIAEALDGAGIATPRGGQWTPTQVKRVIERLDAGLDAAPGAGS
;
A
#
# COMPACT_ATOMS: atom_id res chain seq x y z
N MET A 1 24.30 27.11 -20.33
CA MET A 1 22.85 26.84 -20.28
C MET A 1 22.61 25.79 -19.21
N LYS A 2 21.74 26.05 -18.23
CA LYS A 2 21.42 25.05 -17.20
C LYS A 2 20.46 24.00 -17.78
N GLN A 3 20.70 22.73 -17.49
CA GLN A 3 19.83 21.65 -17.94
C GLN A 3 19.17 20.99 -16.74
N PHE A 4 17.86 20.77 -16.83
CA PHE A 4 17.05 20.17 -15.78
C PHE A 4 16.37 18.90 -16.25
N VAL A 5 16.28 17.92 -15.36
CA VAL A 5 15.40 16.77 -15.48
C VAL A 5 14.39 16.84 -14.35
N ILE A 6 13.11 16.87 -14.68
CA ILE A 6 12.05 17.03 -13.69
C ILE A 6 11.51 15.67 -13.29
N TYR A 7 11.39 15.43 -11.98
CA TYR A 7 10.75 14.24 -11.45
C TYR A 7 9.59 14.58 -10.51
N ARG A 8 8.47 13.89 -10.68
CA ARG A 8 7.24 14.04 -9.87
C ARG A 8 6.70 12.68 -9.44
N ARG A 9 5.98 12.66 -8.31
CA ARG A 9 5.40 11.43 -7.77
C ARG A 9 4.03 11.66 -7.13
N VAL A 10 3.10 10.72 -7.32
CA VAL A 10 1.80 10.66 -6.60
C VAL A 10 1.50 9.26 -6.06
N SER A 11 0.74 9.18 -4.96
CA SER A 11 0.58 7.92 -4.20
C SER A 11 -0.75 7.20 -4.37
N THR A 12 -1.60 7.58 -5.32
CA THR A 12 -2.82 6.80 -5.67
C THR A 12 -3.31 7.17 -7.06
N ALA A 13 -3.88 6.18 -7.77
CA ALA A 13 -4.64 6.42 -9.00
C ALA A 13 -5.81 7.40 -8.79
N ASP A 14 -6.38 7.48 -7.58
CA ASP A 14 -7.44 8.44 -7.23
C ASP A 14 -6.94 9.87 -6.98
N GLN A 15 -5.72 10.09 -6.48
CA GLN A 15 -5.08 11.41 -6.51
C GLN A 15 -4.55 11.79 -7.89
N GLY A 16 -4.29 10.80 -8.75
CA GLY A 16 -4.06 11.03 -10.17
C GLY A 16 -5.31 11.59 -10.88
N ARG A 17 -6.52 11.27 -10.38
CA ARG A 17 -7.80 11.76 -10.91
C ARG A 17 -8.19 13.16 -10.45
N SER A 18 -7.72 13.63 -9.28
CA SER A 18 -8.03 14.99 -8.81
C SER A 18 -7.03 16.05 -9.26
N GLY A 19 -5.87 15.69 -9.81
CA GLY A 19 -4.85 16.63 -10.33
C GLY A 19 -4.05 17.39 -9.26
N LEU A 20 -4.66 17.66 -8.10
CA LEU A 20 -4.15 18.55 -7.05
C LEU A 20 -2.71 18.26 -6.59
N GLY A 21 -2.31 17.00 -6.50
CA GLY A 21 -0.98 16.60 -6.06
C GLY A 21 0.13 16.85 -7.10
N LEU A 22 -0.17 16.62 -8.38
CA LEU A 22 0.77 16.89 -9.49
C LEU A 22 0.77 18.36 -9.87
N GLU A 23 -0.38 19.02 -9.81
CA GLU A 23 -0.52 20.45 -10.06
C GLU A 23 0.28 21.27 -9.04
N ALA A 24 0.18 20.94 -7.74
CA ALA A 24 0.98 21.60 -6.72
C ALA A 24 2.49 21.42 -6.97
N GLN A 25 2.93 20.21 -7.34
CA GLN A 25 4.33 19.96 -7.69
C GLN A 25 4.77 20.74 -8.93
N SER A 26 3.91 20.82 -9.93
CA SER A 26 4.21 21.52 -11.19
C SER A 26 4.30 23.02 -10.94
N ARG A 27 3.35 23.59 -10.20
CA ARG A 27 3.39 25.00 -9.77
C ARG A 27 4.66 25.34 -9.01
N ASP A 28 5.04 24.52 -8.01
CA ASP A 28 6.24 24.77 -7.22
C ASP A 28 7.51 24.73 -8.10
N ILE A 29 7.57 23.80 -9.06
CA ILE A 29 8.66 23.69 -10.03
C ILE A 29 8.68 24.87 -11.01
N ASP A 30 7.53 25.28 -11.53
CA ASP A 30 7.43 26.39 -12.47
C ASP A 30 7.80 27.72 -11.78
N LEU A 31 7.40 27.90 -10.52
CA LEU A 31 7.85 29.02 -9.68
C LEU A 31 9.37 29.01 -9.49
N PHE A 32 9.98 27.84 -9.32
CA PHE A 32 11.43 27.71 -9.26
C PHE A 32 12.09 28.12 -10.59
N LEU A 33 11.61 27.56 -11.70
CA LEU A 33 12.18 27.84 -13.03
C LEU A 33 12.05 29.31 -13.42
N ASN A 34 10.93 29.96 -13.09
CA ASN A 34 10.69 31.35 -13.46
C ASN A 34 11.45 32.35 -12.60
N ASN A 35 11.67 32.06 -11.31
CA ASN A 35 12.20 33.04 -10.36
C ASN A 35 13.63 32.75 -9.88
N TYR A 36 14.12 31.51 -10.04
CA TYR A 36 15.39 31.08 -9.44
C TYR A 36 16.33 30.34 -10.40
N ALA A 37 15.86 29.88 -11.56
CA ALA A 37 16.75 29.24 -12.53
C ALA A 37 17.55 30.29 -13.32
N GLU A 38 18.84 30.02 -13.51
CA GLU A 38 19.69 30.84 -14.37
C GLU A 38 19.26 30.67 -15.84
N VAL A 39 18.95 31.79 -16.49
CA VAL A 39 18.56 31.84 -17.91
C VAL A 39 19.84 31.99 -18.76
N PRO A 40 20.00 31.22 -19.85
CA PRO A 40 19.05 30.25 -20.40
C PRO A 40 19.12 28.88 -19.72
N PHE A 41 17.95 28.24 -19.59
CA PHE A 41 17.81 26.87 -19.14
C PHE A 41 17.02 26.00 -20.13
N GLU A 42 17.19 24.69 -20.03
CA GLU A 42 16.52 23.67 -20.85
C GLU A 42 16.01 22.55 -19.95
N VAL A 43 14.81 22.03 -20.23
CA VAL A 43 14.26 20.85 -19.55
C VAL A 43 14.39 19.65 -20.48
N LEU A 44 15.29 18.73 -20.17
CA LEU A 44 15.60 17.57 -21.02
C LEU A 44 14.54 16.46 -20.93
N GLY A 45 13.80 16.40 -19.83
CA GLY A 45 12.79 15.36 -19.62
C GLY A 45 11.95 15.61 -18.38
N ARG A 46 10.71 15.09 -18.43
CA ARG A 46 9.75 15.11 -17.32
C ARG A 46 9.31 13.69 -17.03
N PHE A 47 9.62 13.20 -15.84
CA PHE A 47 9.39 11.83 -15.38
C PHE A 47 8.35 11.83 -14.26
N VAL A 48 7.41 10.88 -14.29
CA VAL A 48 6.31 10.80 -13.32
C VAL A 48 6.06 9.37 -12.89
N ASP A 49 6.30 9.07 -11.61
CA ASP A 49 5.90 7.79 -11.04
C ASP A 49 4.52 7.89 -10.37
N ILE A 50 3.63 6.95 -10.74
CA ILE A 50 2.32 6.78 -10.12
C ILE A 50 2.38 5.54 -9.25
N GLN A 51 2.52 5.75 -7.93
CA GLN A 51 2.61 4.65 -6.98
C GLN A 51 1.20 4.20 -6.56
N SER A 52 0.79 3.00 -6.97
CA SER A 52 -0.44 2.36 -6.50
C SER A 52 -0.10 1.19 -5.59
N GLY A 53 -0.63 1.17 -4.37
CA GLY A 53 -0.50 0.01 -3.49
C GLY A 53 0.89 -0.17 -2.86
N LYS A 54 1.18 -1.43 -2.50
CA LYS A 54 2.30 -1.84 -1.63
C LYS A 54 3.62 -1.99 -2.41
N ASP A 55 3.56 -2.03 -3.74
CA ASP A 55 4.72 -2.19 -4.60
C ASP A 55 5.41 -0.84 -4.86
N GLY A 56 6.71 -0.87 -4.60
CA GLY A 56 7.57 0.29 -4.42
C GLY A 56 8.31 0.74 -5.66
N ASP A 57 8.06 0.11 -6.81
CA ASP A 57 8.87 0.32 -8.00
C ASP A 57 8.69 1.73 -8.59
N ARG A 58 9.83 2.32 -8.93
CA ARG A 58 9.97 3.69 -9.43
C ARG A 58 10.81 3.69 -10.71
N PRO A 59 10.28 3.09 -11.78
CA PRO A 59 11.01 2.99 -13.04
C PRO A 59 11.32 4.38 -13.62
N GLU A 60 10.42 5.35 -13.46
CA GLU A 60 10.62 6.70 -14.02
C GLU A 60 11.67 7.49 -13.25
N LEU A 61 11.78 7.29 -11.93
CA LEU A 61 12.92 7.83 -11.16
C LEU A 61 14.26 7.27 -11.66
N GLY A 62 14.34 5.97 -11.94
CA GLY A 62 15.56 5.35 -12.48
C GLY A 62 15.99 5.99 -13.81
N LYS A 63 15.05 6.13 -14.75
CA LYS A 63 15.29 6.80 -16.04
C LYS A 63 15.72 8.26 -15.88
N ALA A 64 15.10 8.99 -14.95
CA ALA A 64 15.46 10.38 -14.66
C ALA A 64 16.89 10.50 -14.15
N LEU A 65 17.29 9.63 -13.20
CA LEU A 65 18.64 9.60 -12.65
C LEU A 65 19.68 9.23 -13.72
N ASP A 66 19.38 8.25 -14.56
CA ASP A 66 20.28 7.85 -15.64
C ASP A 66 20.45 8.95 -16.69
N LEU A 67 19.38 9.68 -17.00
CA LEU A 67 19.47 10.84 -17.88
C LEU A 67 20.35 11.93 -17.27
N CYS A 68 20.15 12.27 -15.99
CA CYS A 68 21.01 13.21 -15.26
C CYS A 68 22.48 12.79 -15.29
N ARG A 69 22.79 11.51 -15.05
CA ARG A 69 24.17 11.00 -15.07
C ARG A 69 24.82 11.10 -16.45
N LYS A 70 24.04 10.93 -17.53
CA LYS A 70 24.55 10.98 -18.91
C LYS A 70 24.78 12.41 -19.39
N THR A 71 23.89 13.34 -19.03
CA THR A 71 23.92 14.71 -19.55
C THR A 71 24.56 15.72 -18.58
N GLY A 72 24.71 15.36 -17.30
CA GLY A 72 25.12 16.29 -16.25
C GLY A 72 24.02 17.26 -15.80
N ALA A 73 22.78 17.04 -16.26
CA ALA A 73 21.63 17.85 -15.89
C ALA A 73 21.25 17.70 -14.40
N GLU A 74 20.70 18.76 -13.83
CA GLU A 74 20.25 18.77 -12.44
C GLU A 74 18.87 18.11 -12.32
N LEU A 75 18.72 17.21 -11.35
CA LEU A 75 17.43 16.62 -11.02
C LEU A 75 16.61 17.63 -10.22
N LEU A 76 15.53 18.13 -10.81
CA LEU A 76 14.62 19.07 -10.18
C LEU A 76 13.37 18.36 -9.65
N VAL A 77 13.16 18.47 -8.34
CA VAL A 77 11.98 17.94 -7.63
C VAL A 77 11.28 19.04 -6.85
N ALA A 78 9.96 18.94 -6.68
CA ALA A 78 9.21 19.94 -5.93
C ALA A 78 9.65 20.01 -4.45
N LYS A 79 9.75 18.84 -3.80
CA LYS A 79 10.06 18.65 -2.37
C LYS A 79 10.80 17.31 -2.16
N LEU A 80 11.62 17.20 -1.11
CA LEU A 80 12.41 16.01 -0.80
C LEU A 80 11.56 14.74 -0.57
N ASP A 81 10.38 14.88 0.03
CA ASP A 81 9.48 13.76 0.31
C ASP A 81 8.87 13.13 -0.97
N ARG A 82 8.97 13.81 -2.12
CA ARG A 82 8.60 13.26 -3.43
C ARG A 82 9.65 12.31 -3.97
N LEU A 83 10.93 12.55 -3.66
CA LEU A 83 12.05 11.71 -4.07
C LEU A 83 12.04 10.38 -3.31
N SER A 84 11.96 10.40 -1.97
CA SER A 84 11.87 9.17 -1.18
C SER A 84 11.32 9.41 0.23
N ARG A 85 10.86 8.33 0.84
CA ARG A 85 10.53 8.33 2.27
C ARG A 85 11.75 7.97 3.14
N LYS A 86 12.80 7.36 2.58
CA LYS A 86 14.00 6.98 3.35
C LYS A 86 15.08 8.04 3.19
N VAL A 87 15.65 8.54 4.29
CA VAL A 87 16.73 9.53 4.23
C VAL A 87 18.01 8.93 3.67
N SER A 88 18.27 7.67 3.98
CA SER A 88 19.39 6.91 3.40
C SER A 88 19.38 6.94 1.87
N PHE A 89 18.21 6.93 1.23
CA PHE A 89 18.11 7.04 -0.23
C PHE A 89 18.43 8.46 -0.73
N ILE A 90 18.00 9.50 -0.02
CA ILE A 90 18.30 10.88 -0.39
C ILE A 90 19.81 11.12 -0.23
N ALA A 91 20.39 10.69 0.88
CA ALA A 91 21.83 10.77 1.13
C ALA A 91 22.64 10.07 0.03
N LEU A 92 22.23 8.85 -0.36
CA LEU A 92 22.88 8.10 -1.45
C LEU A 92 22.89 8.89 -2.77
N LEU A 93 21.79 9.56 -3.11
CA LEU A 93 21.72 10.38 -4.32
C LEU A 93 22.57 11.65 -4.24
N MET A 94 22.74 12.21 -3.04
CA MET A 94 23.57 13.39 -2.83
C MET A 94 25.07 13.07 -2.81
N ASP A 95 25.44 11.83 -2.53
CA ASP A 95 26.84 11.34 -2.56
C ASP A 95 27.29 10.90 -3.96
N ASP A 96 26.37 10.72 -4.90
CA ASP A 96 26.69 10.49 -6.31
C ASP A 96 27.21 11.77 -6.96
N ALA A 97 28.52 11.85 -7.21
CA ALA A 97 29.18 13.01 -7.81
C ALA A 97 28.67 13.38 -9.22
N LYS A 98 28.00 12.45 -9.91
CA LYS A 98 27.40 12.69 -11.24
C LYS A 98 25.98 13.24 -11.15
N LEU A 99 25.40 13.31 -9.94
CA LEU A 99 24.06 13.81 -9.72
C LEU A 99 24.11 15.16 -9.00
N LYS A 100 23.27 16.08 -9.48
CA LYS A 100 23.04 17.38 -8.84
C LYS A 100 21.56 17.47 -8.53
N LEU A 101 21.21 17.49 -7.25
CA LEU A 101 19.83 17.56 -6.79
C LEU A 101 19.43 19.02 -6.54
N ARG A 102 18.30 19.43 -7.09
CA ARG A 102 17.68 20.73 -6.84
C ARG A 102 16.25 20.54 -6.33
N VAL A 103 15.92 21.24 -5.25
CA VAL A 103 14.59 21.16 -4.63
C VAL A 103 13.89 22.51 -4.80
N ALA A 104 12.75 22.51 -5.49
CA ALA A 104 12.05 23.74 -5.85
C ALA A 104 11.59 24.54 -4.63
N SER A 105 11.14 23.86 -3.56
CA SER A 105 10.75 24.52 -2.30
C SER A 105 11.93 25.06 -1.50
N MET A 106 13.17 24.78 -1.92
CA MET A 106 14.40 25.15 -1.23
C MET A 106 15.46 25.60 -2.26
N PRO A 107 15.20 26.69 -3.00
CA PRO A 107 15.98 27.06 -4.17
C PRO A 107 17.46 27.32 -3.87
N ASN A 108 17.77 27.82 -2.67
CA ASN A 108 19.13 28.18 -2.28
C ASN A 108 19.79 27.13 -1.38
N ALA A 109 19.17 25.96 -1.22
CA ALA A 109 19.72 24.95 -0.32
C ALA A 109 20.99 24.32 -0.89
N ASP A 110 22.05 24.33 -0.08
CA ASP A 110 23.28 23.62 -0.37
C ASP A 110 23.17 22.13 0.03
N LYS A 111 24.21 21.34 -0.30
CA LYS A 111 24.26 19.91 0.01
C LYS A 111 24.13 19.66 1.53
N PHE A 112 24.76 20.48 2.37
CA PHE A 112 24.72 20.31 3.82
C PHE A 112 23.30 20.53 4.38
N GLN A 113 22.65 21.60 3.96
CA GLN A 113 21.27 21.91 4.32
C GLN A 113 20.35 20.78 3.87
N LEU A 114 20.45 20.33 2.62
CA LEU A 114 19.62 19.22 2.13
C LEU A 114 19.77 17.94 2.97
N HIS A 115 20.98 17.63 3.49
CA HIS A 115 21.18 16.50 4.40
C HIS A 115 20.47 16.69 5.75
N ILE A 116 20.59 17.87 6.36
CA ILE A 116 19.89 18.19 7.62
C ILE A 116 18.38 18.09 7.42
N TYR A 117 17.85 18.67 6.35
CA TYR A 117 16.41 18.64 6.06
C TYR A 117 15.91 17.23 5.80
N ALA A 118 16.70 16.39 5.13
CA ALA A 118 16.37 14.99 4.97
C ALA A 118 16.26 14.31 6.35
N ALA A 119 17.28 14.41 7.20
CA ALA A 119 17.29 13.83 8.54
C ALA A 119 16.10 14.31 9.41
N LEU A 120 15.83 15.61 9.40
CA LEU A 120 14.70 16.19 10.14
C LEU A 120 13.35 15.64 9.66
N ALA A 121 13.17 15.48 8.34
CA ALA A 121 11.94 14.95 7.77
C ALA A 121 11.70 13.46 8.12
N GLU A 122 12.76 12.68 8.40
CA GLU A 122 12.63 11.31 8.90
C GLU A 122 12.25 11.29 10.38
N GLN A 123 12.93 12.07 11.20
CA GLN A 123 12.61 12.19 12.63
C GLN A 123 11.15 12.63 12.85
N GLU A 124 10.68 13.65 12.11
CA GLU A 124 9.29 14.12 12.20
C GLU A 124 8.30 13.00 11.86
N ARG A 125 8.61 12.17 10.87
CA ARG A 125 7.75 11.04 10.51
C ARG A 125 7.71 9.98 11.60
N ASP A 126 8.86 9.68 12.21
CA ASP A 126 8.95 8.74 13.31
C ASP A 126 8.18 9.24 14.53
N PHE A 127 8.25 10.54 14.83
CA PHE A 127 7.43 11.17 15.87
C PHE A 127 5.93 11.09 15.58
N ILE A 128 5.49 11.35 14.34
CA ILE A 128 4.09 11.17 13.95
C ILE A 128 3.64 9.72 14.15
N SER A 129 4.49 8.76 13.77
CA SER A 129 4.22 7.32 13.95
C SER A 129 4.12 6.94 15.42
N LEU A 130 5.05 7.38 16.26
CA LEU A 130 5.05 7.16 17.71
C LEU A 130 3.81 7.78 18.36
N ARG A 131 3.49 9.04 18.05
CA ARG A 131 2.31 9.74 18.57
C ARG A 131 1.02 9.02 18.16
N THR A 132 0.94 8.56 16.92
CA THR A 132 -0.23 7.80 16.44
C THR A 132 -0.35 6.48 17.19
N LYS A 133 0.74 5.73 17.37
CA LYS A 133 0.75 4.49 18.15
C LYS A 133 0.37 4.71 19.61
N ALA A 134 0.85 5.79 20.23
CA ALA A 134 0.49 6.16 21.60
C ALA A 134 -1.02 6.48 21.71
N ALA A 135 -1.54 7.33 20.82
CA ALA A 135 -2.97 7.64 20.76
C ALA A 135 -3.83 6.39 20.54
N LEU A 136 -3.37 5.45 19.69
CA LEU A 136 -4.02 4.16 19.49
C LEU A 136 -3.93 3.28 20.75
N ALA A 137 -2.79 3.22 21.44
CA ALA A 137 -2.66 2.46 22.68
C ALA A 137 -3.65 2.96 23.76
N GLU A 138 -3.76 4.29 23.92
CA GLU A 138 -4.73 4.90 24.83
C GLU A 138 -6.18 4.67 24.42
N ALA A 139 -6.48 4.76 23.12
CA ALA A 139 -7.82 4.46 22.60
C ALA A 139 -8.19 2.99 22.89
N LYS A 140 -7.25 2.05 22.69
CA LYS A 140 -7.43 0.63 23.03
C LYS A 140 -7.64 0.42 24.53
N ALA A 141 -6.86 1.10 25.37
CA ALA A 141 -7.00 1.04 26.83
C ALA A 141 -8.36 1.60 27.31
N ARG A 142 -8.87 2.61 26.61
CA ARG A 142 -10.24 3.14 26.78
C ARG A 142 -11.34 2.25 26.18
N GLY A 143 -10.99 1.04 25.71
CA GLY A 143 -11.94 0.07 25.14
C GLY A 143 -12.38 0.38 23.71
N GLN A 144 -11.78 1.37 23.03
CA GLN A 144 -12.11 1.69 21.65
C GLN A 144 -11.59 0.59 20.72
N LYS A 145 -12.48 -0.04 19.95
CA LYS A 145 -12.10 -1.04 18.95
C LYS A 145 -11.30 -0.37 17.83
N LEU A 146 -10.00 -0.61 17.80
CA LEU A 146 -9.11 -0.15 16.76
C LEU A 146 -8.94 -1.19 15.66
N GLY A 147 -9.04 -0.74 14.41
CA GLY A 147 -9.01 -1.62 13.24
C GLY A 147 -10.40 -2.06 12.81
N GLY A 148 -11.00 -1.27 11.89
CA GLY A 148 -12.10 -1.66 11.02
C GLY A 148 -13.47 -1.87 11.68
N LEU A 149 -14.39 -0.92 11.43
CA LEU A 149 -15.73 -1.17 10.87
C LEU A 149 -16.33 0.20 10.49
N ARG A 150 -16.00 0.71 9.30
CA ARG A 150 -16.90 1.69 8.66
C ARG A 150 -18.18 0.94 8.28
N ASP A 151 -19.35 1.50 8.56
CA ASP A 151 -20.68 0.85 8.46
C ASP A 151 -20.93 0.05 7.16
N LYS A 152 -20.31 0.44 6.04
CA LYS A 152 -20.44 -0.26 4.75
C LYS A 152 -19.76 -1.64 4.73
N THR A 153 -18.76 -1.91 5.57
CA THR A 153 -18.05 -3.20 5.63
C THR A 153 -18.73 -4.20 6.57
N GLY A 154 -19.45 -3.75 7.60
CA GLY A 154 -20.20 -4.62 8.52
C GLY A 154 -21.29 -5.42 7.81
N LYS A 155 -22.10 -4.76 6.97
CA LYS A 155 -23.12 -5.41 6.14
C LYS A 155 -22.51 -6.40 5.14
N ARG A 156 -21.36 -6.06 4.55
CA ARG A 156 -20.63 -6.93 3.62
C ARG A 156 -20.09 -8.19 4.32
N ASN A 157 -19.61 -8.08 5.54
CA ASN A 157 -19.11 -9.22 6.32
C ASN A 157 -20.25 -10.13 6.80
N ALA A 158 -21.39 -9.59 7.21
CA ALA A 158 -22.57 -10.38 7.56
C ALA A 158 -23.06 -11.21 6.35
N ALA A 159 -23.16 -10.59 5.17
CA ALA A 159 -23.51 -11.28 3.94
C ALA A 159 -22.48 -12.37 3.56
N ILE A 160 -21.18 -12.10 3.72
CA ILE A 160 -20.12 -13.10 3.47
C ILE A 160 -20.21 -14.25 4.47
N GLN A 161 -20.48 -13.97 5.75
CA GLN A 161 -20.64 -15.00 6.79
C GLN A 161 -21.88 -15.86 6.54
N GLN A 162 -23.01 -15.27 6.16
CA GLN A 162 -24.22 -16.00 5.79
C GLN A 162 -24.01 -16.87 4.55
N ASN A 163 -23.38 -16.34 3.50
CA ASN A 163 -23.05 -17.11 2.30
C ASN A 163 -22.10 -18.28 2.61
N ALA A 164 -21.13 -18.08 3.50
CA ALA A 164 -20.22 -19.14 3.94
C ALA A 164 -20.92 -20.22 4.77
N LEU A 165 -21.92 -19.85 5.58
CA LEU A 165 -22.73 -20.79 6.36
C LEU A 165 -23.68 -21.59 5.47
N ALA A 166 -24.40 -20.91 4.57
CA ALA A 166 -25.28 -21.56 3.60
C ALA A 166 -24.49 -22.55 2.72
N PHE A 167 -23.28 -22.19 2.30
CA PHE A 167 -22.40 -23.09 1.57
C PHE A 167 -21.94 -24.28 2.42
N ALA A 168 -21.57 -24.05 3.68
CA ALA A 168 -21.19 -25.14 4.61
C ALA A 168 -22.35 -26.12 4.82
N GLN A 169 -23.58 -25.63 4.98
CA GLN A 169 -24.79 -26.46 5.09
C GLN A 169 -25.05 -27.26 3.80
N LYS A 170 -24.83 -26.68 2.63
CA LYS A 170 -24.99 -27.38 1.34
C LYS A 170 -24.07 -28.59 1.20
N VAL A 171 -22.85 -28.51 1.73
CA VAL A 171 -21.87 -29.62 1.66
C VAL A 171 -21.91 -30.54 2.88
N ALA A 172 -22.66 -30.19 3.92
CA ALA A 172 -22.79 -30.97 5.15
C ALA A 172 -23.22 -32.43 4.95
N PRO A 173 -24.16 -32.78 4.04
CA PRO A 173 -24.57 -34.16 3.81
C PRO A 173 -23.44 -35.10 3.35
N ILE A 174 -22.36 -34.54 2.80
CA ILE A 174 -21.17 -35.30 2.36
C ILE A 174 -20.08 -35.22 3.42
N VAL A 175 -19.86 -34.05 4.01
CA VAL A 175 -18.78 -33.82 4.98
C VAL A 175 -19.05 -34.49 6.32
N GLN A 176 -20.29 -34.48 6.83
CA GLN A 176 -20.61 -35.01 8.16
C GLN A 176 -20.48 -36.53 8.26
N PRO A 177 -20.99 -37.35 7.30
CA PRO A 177 -20.79 -38.80 7.35
C PRO A 177 -19.32 -39.20 7.24
N LEU A 178 -18.55 -38.56 6.36
CA LEU A 178 -17.12 -38.82 6.19
C LEU A 178 -16.32 -38.46 7.45
N ARG A 179 -16.70 -37.37 8.13
CA ARG A 179 -16.11 -37.02 9.44
C ARG A 179 -16.46 -38.07 10.50
N ALA A 180 -17.71 -38.51 10.55
CA ALA A 180 -18.17 -39.52 11.52
C ALA A 180 -17.50 -40.89 11.31
N SER A 181 -17.15 -41.24 10.08
CA SER A 181 -16.36 -42.44 9.75
C SER A 181 -14.86 -42.29 10.01
N GLY A 182 -14.40 -41.17 10.57
CA GLY A 182 -13.00 -40.92 10.90
C GLY A 182 -12.11 -40.60 9.69
N THR A 183 -12.69 -40.21 8.55
CA THR A 183 -11.92 -39.85 7.36
C THR A 183 -11.09 -38.57 7.63
N THR A 184 -9.84 -38.57 7.16
CA THR A 184 -8.97 -37.41 7.32
C THR A 184 -9.46 -36.20 6.52
N LEU A 185 -9.08 -34.99 6.93
CA LEU A 185 -9.43 -33.75 6.22
C LEU A 185 -8.98 -33.75 4.75
N LYS A 186 -7.88 -34.46 4.45
CA LYS A 186 -7.41 -34.66 3.08
C LYS A 186 -8.33 -35.60 2.29
N GLY A 187 -8.72 -36.73 2.88
CA GLY A 187 -9.67 -37.66 2.24
C GLY A 187 -11.05 -37.03 2.01
N ILE A 188 -11.50 -36.15 2.91
CA ILE A 188 -12.75 -35.39 2.71
C ILE A 188 -12.61 -34.39 1.55
N ALA A 189 -11.46 -33.72 1.40
CA ALA A 189 -11.21 -32.82 0.28
C ALA A 189 -11.24 -33.56 -1.07
N GLU A 190 -10.56 -34.71 -1.14
CA GLU A 190 -10.54 -35.58 -2.32
C GLU A 190 -11.94 -36.11 -2.68
N ALA A 191 -12.75 -36.46 -1.67
CA ALA A 191 -14.13 -36.88 -1.89
C ALA A 191 -15.03 -35.75 -2.43
N LEU A 192 -14.83 -34.50 -1.97
CA LEU A 192 -15.57 -33.34 -2.46
C LEU A 192 -15.18 -32.97 -3.90
N ASP A 193 -13.89 -33.03 -4.23
CA ASP A 193 -13.39 -32.85 -5.59
C ASP A 193 -13.90 -33.97 -6.53
N GLY A 194 -13.86 -35.23 -6.07
CA GLY A 194 -14.36 -36.40 -6.81
C GLY A 194 -15.87 -36.38 -7.06
N ALA A 195 -16.64 -35.76 -6.15
CA ALA A 195 -18.07 -35.52 -6.31
C ALA A 195 -18.40 -34.31 -7.22
N GLY A 196 -17.39 -33.65 -7.79
CA GLY A 196 -17.56 -32.50 -8.68
C GLY A 196 -18.03 -31.21 -7.98
N ILE A 197 -17.86 -31.12 -6.66
CA ILE A 197 -18.31 -29.95 -5.89
C ILE A 197 -17.20 -28.92 -5.87
N ALA A 198 -17.35 -27.84 -6.64
CA ALA A 198 -16.39 -26.75 -6.63
C ALA A 198 -16.41 -25.96 -5.30
N THR A 199 -15.25 -25.47 -4.87
CA THR A 199 -15.17 -24.52 -3.76
C THR A 199 -15.89 -23.21 -4.09
N PRO A 200 -16.23 -22.34 -3.11
CA PRO A 200 -16.95 -21.08 -3.36
C PRO A 200 -16.27 -20.10 -4.33
N ARG A 201 -15.00 -20.33 -4.65
CA ARG A 201 -14.20 -19.53 -5.60
C ARG A 201 -13.80 -20.32 -6.86
N GLY A 202 -14.38 -21.50 -7.08
CA GLY A 202 -14.19 -22.27 -8.32
C GLY A 202 -12.88 -23.06 -8.41
N GLY A 203 -12.25 -23.41 -7.29
CA GLY A 203 -11.02 -24.22 -7.25
C GLY A 203 -11.17 -25.56 -6.52
N GLN A 204 -10.09 -26.33 -6.47
CA GLN A 204 -9.97 -27.60 -5.76
C GLN A 204 -10.04 -27.44 -4.24
N TRP A 205 -10.46 -28.49 -3.54
CA TRP A 205 -10.56 -28.51 -2.09
C TRP A 205 -9.20 -28.73 -1.42
N THR A 206 -8.93 -27.94 -0.39
CA THR A 206 -7.78 -28.12 0.49
C THR A 206 -8.23 -28.57 1.89
N PRO A 207 -7.39 -29.30 2.64
CA PRO A 207 -7.68 -29.70 4.02
C PRO A 207 -8.05 -28.51 4.93
N THR A 208 -7.46 -27.33 4.70
CA THR A 208 -7.78 -26.10 5.43
C THR A 208 -9.19 -25.58 5.13
N GLN A 209 -9.68 -25.72 3.90
CA GLN A 209 -11.06 -25.35 3.55
C GLN A 209 -12.06 -26.32 4.18
N VAL A 210 -11.75 -27.62 4.18
CA VAL A 210 -12.56 -28.64 4.86
C VAL A 210 -12.65 -28.34 6.36
N LYS A 211 -11.50 -28.06 7.02
CA LYS A 211 -11.46 -27.67 8.43
C LYS A 211 -12.38 -26.47 8.72
N ARG A 212 -12.34 -25.44 7.89
CA ARG A 212 -13.18 -24.22 8.04
C ARG A 212 -14.67 -24.45 7.81
N VAL A 213 -15.03 -25.45 7.00
CA VAL A 213 -16.43 -25.87 6.81
C VAL A 213 -16.90 -26.59 8.06
N ILE A 214 -16.09 -27.52 8.58
CA ILE A 214 -16.37 -28.29 9.78
C ILE A 214 -16.54 -27.37 11.00
N GLU A 215 -15.57 -26.49 11.25
CA GLU A 215 -15.63 -25.51 12.36
C GLU A 215 -16.86 -24.61 12.28
N ARG A 216 -17.35 -24.32 11.07
CA ARG A 216 -18.53 -23.49 10.86
C ARG A 216 -19.84 -24.24 11.03
N LEU A 217 -19.88 -25.54 10.71
CA LEU A 217 -21.01 -26.41 11.01
C LEU A 217 -21.12 -26.59 12.53
N ASP A 218 -20.00 -26.83 13.21
CA ASP A 218 -19.94 -26.99 14.66
C ASP A 218 -20.37 -25.69 15.38
N ALA A 219 -19.82 -24.54 14.97
CA ALA A 219 -20.22 -23.25 15.53
C ALA A 219 -21.68 -22.85 15.22
N GLY A 220 -22.30 -23.43 14.19
CA GLY A 220 -23.72 -23.23 13.86
C GLY A 220 -24.66 -24.13 14.67
N LEU A 221 -24.17 -25.26 15.20
CA LEU A 221 -24.90 -26.19 16.06
C LEU A 221 -25.00 -25.68 17.50
N ASP A 222 -23.95 -25.02 18.02
CA ASP A 222 -23.93 -24.44 19.38
C ASP A 222 -24.78 -23.18 19.54
N ALA A 223 -25.31 -22.62 18.44
CA ALA A 223 -26.13 -21.40 18.44
C ALA A 223 -27.64 -21.67 18.30
N ALA A 224 -28.07 -22.92 18.22
CA ALA A 224 -29.50 -23.26 18.17
C ALA A 224 -30.10 -23.17 19.60
N PRO A 225 -31.16 -22.36 19.83
CA PRO A 225 -31.86 -22.39 21.11
C PRO A 225 -32.49 -23.78 21.26
N GLY A 226 -32.21 -24.44 22.39
CA GLY A 226 -32.76 -25.75 22.73
C GLY A 226 -34.28 -25.76 22.54
N ALA A 227 -34.74 -26.58 21.61
CA ALA A 227 -36.12 -27.02 21.57
C ALA A 227 -36.36 -27.83 22.85
N GLY A 228 -37.29 -27.35 23.66
CA GLY A 228 -37.65 -27.96 24.92
C GLY A 228 -38.23 -29.36 24.74
N SER A 229 -37.89 -30.19 25.71
CA SER A 229 -38.75 -31.21 26.31
C SER A 229 -38.15 -31.55 27.67
#